data_AF-A0A0D8X758-F1
#
_entry.id   AF-A0A0D8X758-F1
#
_cell.length_a   1.000
_cell.length_b   1.000
_cell.length_c   1.000
_cell.angle_alpha   90.00
_cell.angle_beta   90.00
_cell.angle_gamma   90.00
#
_symmetry.space_group_name_H-M   'P 1'
#
loop_
_entity.id
_entity.type
_entity.pdbx_description
1 polymer ?
#
loop_
_entity_poly.entity_id
_entity_poly.type
_entity_poly.pdbx_seq_one_letter_code
_entity_poly.pdbx_strand_id
1 'polypeptide(L)'
;MRTIIVDSLPQNVAPSKKDLPAMPFLQMATATVDEVGCSMKLCKVPGSNDFYSIACYYGPPRVQLRVPIYHPGEPCTECRPGTKCIEKMKISALKSFADRVNSQRK
;
A
#
# COMPACT_ATOMS: atom_id res chain seq x y z
N MET A 1 26.29 -1.34 22.61
CA MET A 1 26.27 -2.30 21.50
C MET A 1 24.94 -3.02 21.48
N ARG A 2 24.02 -2.64 20.59
CA ARG A 2 22.87 -3.44 20.17
C ARG A 2 22.66 -3.16 18.70
N THR A 3 23.39 -3.90 17.89
CA THR A 3 23.14 -4.02 16.46
C THR A 3 21.73 -4.59 16.35
N ILE A 4 20.78 -3.77 15.88
CA ILE A 4 19.53 -4.29 15.35
C ILE A 4 19.98 -5.01 14.08
N ILE A 5 20.29 -6.29 14.22
CA ILE A 5 20.38 -7.17 13.07
C ILE A 5 19.04 -7.01 12.37
N VAL A 6 19.11 -6.66 11.09
CA VAL A 6 18.03 -6.81 10.12
C VAL A 6 17.78 -8.32 10.06
N ASP A 7 17.16 -8.86 11.11
CA ASP A 7 16.71 -10.24 11.15
C ASP A 7 15.67 -10.29 10.05
N SER A 8 16.10 -10.79 8.90
CA SER A 8 15.33 -11.16 7.71
C SER A 8 13.90 -10.63 7.73
N LEU A 9 13.61 -9.63 6.88
CA LEU A 9 12.24 -9.29 6.50
C LEU A 9 11.42 -10.59 6.41
N PRO A 10 10.27 -10.70 7.12
CA PRO A 10 9.55 -11.95 7.20
C PRO A 10 9.37 -12.49 5.79
N GLN A 11 9.92 -13.68 5.52
CA GLN A 11 9.92 -14.29 4.19
C GLN A 11 8.50 -14.43 3.63
N ASN A 12 7.49 -14.31 4.50
CA ASN A 12 6.09 -14.13 4.13
C ASN A 12 5.45 -13.11 5.09
N VAL A 13 5.18 -11.89 4.62
CA VAL A 13 4.38 -10.90 5.37
C VAL A 13 2.91 -11.23 5.22
N ALA A 14 2.53 -12.39 5.75
CA ALA A 14 1.17 -12.92 5.71
C ALA A 14 0.46 -12.59 7.04
N PRO A 15 -0.63 -11.81 7.02
CA PRO A 15 -1.36 -11.45 8.22
C PRO A 15 -1.93 -12.66 8.96
N SER A 16 -1.99 -12.60 10.28
CA SER A 16 -2.61 -13.60 11.13
C SER A 16 -3.62 -12.94 12.08
N LYS A 17 -4.32 -13.73 12.89
CA LYS A 17 -5.34 -13.19 13.82
C LYS A 17 -4.78 -12.15 14.80
N LYS A 18 -3.50 -12.25 15.16
CA LYS A 18 -2.84 -11.27 16.05
C LYS A 18 -2.66 -9.90 15.40
N ASP A 19 -2.74 -9.83 14.08
CA ASP A 19 -2.47 -8.62 13.28
C ASP A 19 -3.76 -7.85 12.95
N LEU A 20 -4.92 -8.29 13.46
CA LEU A 20 -6.21 -7.61 13.27
C LEU A 20 -6.17 -6.10 13.58
N PRO A 21 -5.51 -5.63 14.66
CA PRO A 21 -5.40 -4.19 14.92
C PRO A 21 -4.62 -3.42 13.84
N ALA A 22 -3.73 -4.08 13.10
CA ALA A 22 -2.92 -3.50 12.04
C ALA A 22 -3.57 -3.61 10.65
N MET A 23 -4.76 -4.21 10.53
CA MET A 23 -5.42 -4.44 9.23
C MET A 23 -5.59 -3.20 8.36
N PRO A 24 -5.93 -2.00 8.88
CA PRO A 24 -5.97 -0.80 8.06
C PRO A 24 -4.62 -0.48 7.41
N PHE A 25 -3.53 -0.65 8.16
CA PHE A 25 -2.17 -0.49 7.64
C PHE A 25 -1.83 -1.59 6.62
N LEU A 26 -2.17 -2.84 6.91
CA LEU A 26 -1.89 -3.96 6.02
C LEU A 26 -2.62 -3.83 4.67
N GLN A 27 -3.85 -3.30 4.68
CA GLN A 27 -4.58 -2.97 3.45
C GLN A 27 -3.86 -1.90 2.62
N MET A 28 -3.29 -0.87 3.26
CA MET A 28 -2.49 0.17 2.57
C MET A 28 -1.18 -0.39 2.02
N ALA A 29 -0.55 -1.30 2.74
CA ALA A 29 0.74 -1.89 2.38
C ALA A 29 0.62 -3.07 1.41
N THR A 30 -0.59 -3.48 1.03
CA THR A 30 -0.80 -4.59 0.10
C THR A 30 -0.35 -4.19 -1.30
N ALA A 31 0.75 -4.76 -1.77
CA ALA A 31 1.39 -4.41 -3.05
C ALA A 31 0.47 -4.59 -4.26
N THR A 32 -0.58 -5.40 -4.12
CA THR A 32 -1.52 -5.63 -5.20
C THR A 32 -2.63 -4.57 -5.32
N VAL A 33 -2.75 -3.69 -4.33
CA VAL A 33 -3.71 -2.59 -4.31
C VAL A 33 -3.12 -1.40 -5.04
N ASP A 34 -3.76 -0.96 -6.12
CA ASP A 34 -3.33 0.17 -6.96
C ASP A 34 -4.36 1.30 -7.04
N GLU A 35 -5.51 1.12 -6.39
CA GLU A 35 -6.59 2.10 -6.33
C GLU A 35 -6.99 2.40 -4.88
N VAL A 36 -7.17 3.67 -4.59
CA VAL A 36 -7.71 4.16 -3.32
C VAL A 36 -8.62 5.35 -3.57
N GLY A 37 -9.80 5.34 -2.95
CA GLY A 37 -10.73 6.44 -2.92
C GLY A 37 -11.11 6.78 -1.48
N CYS A 38 -10.89 8.02 -1.05
CA CYS A 38 -11.22 8.45 0.31
C CYS A 38 -12.29 9.54 0.31
N SER A 39 -13.11 9.55 1.36
CA SER A 39 -14.07 10.61 1.65
C SER A 39 -13.86 11.12 3.06
N MET A 40 -14.12 12.41 3.27
CA MET A 40 -14.01 13.06 4.57
C MET A 40 -15.28 13.84 4.86
N LYS A 41 -15.76 13.76 6.11
CA LYS A 41 -16.93 14.51 6.58
C LYS A 41 -16.68 15.07 7.98
N LEU A 42 -17.01 16.34 8.18
CA LEU A 42 -17.08 16.92 9.52
C LEU A 42 -18.38 16.42 10.19
N CYS A 43 -18.22 15.73 11.31
CA CYS A 43 -19.30 15.21 12.12
C CYS A 43 -19.48 16.10 13.35
N LYS A 44 -20.68 16.67 13.46
CA LYS A 44 -21.11 17.47 14.61
C LYS A 44 -22.12 16.67 15.41
N VAL A 45 -21.78 16.26 16.62
CA VAL A 45 -22.64 15.43 17.48
C VAL A 45 -22.98 16.23 18.73
N PRO A 46 -24.26 16.53 18.99
CA PRO A 46 -24.68 17.31 20.15
C PRO A 46 -24.12 16.73 21.46
N GLY A 47 -23.51 17.58 22.29
CA GLY A 47 -22.92 17.17 23.57
C GLY A 47 -21.53 16.52 23.45
N SER A 48 -20.87 16.60 22.29
CA SER A 48 -19.50 16.10 22.08
C SER A 48 -18.70 17.04 21.18
N ASN A 49 -17.39 16.83 21.12
CA ASN A 49 -16.51 17.60 20.25
C ASN A 49 -16.73 17.21 18.78
N ASP A 50 -16.70 18.22 17.91
CA ASP A 50 -16.66 18.01 16.46
C ASP A 50 -15.45 17.14 16.07
N PHE A 51 -15.64 16.22 15.11
CA PHE A 51 -14.57 15.36 14.60
C PHE A 51 -14.68 15.15 13.09
N TYR A 52 -13.55 14.88 12.43
CA TYR A 52 -13.55 14.46 11.03
C TYR A 52 -13.63 12.94 10.95
N SER A 53 -14.64 12.44 10.25
CA SER A 53 -14.71 11.05 9.82
C SER A 53 -14.06 10.92 8.46
N ILE A 54 -13.03 10.07 8.34
CA ILE A 54 -12.35 9.75 7.09
C ILE A 54 -12.59 8.27 6.80
N ALA A 55 -13.08 7.96 5.61
CA ALA A 55 -13.27 6.59 5.15
C ALA A 55 -12.61 6.41 3.79
N CYS A 56 -11.77 5.38 3.66
CA CYS A 56 -11.10 5.00 2.43
C CYS A 56 -11.57 3.63 1.94
N TYR A 57 -11.82 3.54 0.65
CA TYR A 57 -12.05 2.30 -0.07
C TYR A 57 -10.82 1.99 -0.91
N TYR A 58 -10.37 0.75 -0.84
CA TYR A 58 -9.25 0.24 -1.62
C TYR A 58 -9.78 -0.67 -2.72
N GLY A 59 -9.18 -0.59 -3.90
CA GLY A 59 -9.44 -1.53 -4.98
C GLY A 59 -9.14 -2.97 -4.55
N PRO A 60 -9.76 -3.97 -5.20
CA PRO A 60 -9.45 -5.37 -4.93
C PRO A 60 -7.96 -5.68 -5.23
N PRO A 61 -7.34 -6.66 -4.53
CA PRO A 61 -7.93 -7.50 -3.49
C PRO A 61 -7.90 -6.85 -2.11
N ARG A 62 -8.84 -7.27 -1.25
CA ARG A 62 -8.76 -6.97 0.19
C ARG A 62 -7.68 -7.81 0.84
N VAL A 63 -7.05 -7.27 1.89
CA VAL A 63 -6.09 -8.02 2.71
C VAL A 63 -6.76 -9.27 3.29
N GLN A 64 -6.06 -10.40 3.20
CA GLN A 64 -6.53 -11.70 3.66
C GLN A 64 -5.56 -12.30 4.65
N LEU A 65 -6.10 -13.02 5.65
CA LEU A 65 -5.27 -13.76 6.58
C LEU A 65 -4.53 -14.87 5.84
N ARG A 66 -3.28 -15.10 6.24
CA ARG A 66 -2.36 -16.11 5.71
C ARG A 66 -1.96 -15.91 4.24
N VAL A 67 -2.40 -14.81 3.61
CA VAL A 67 -1.98 -14.43 2.27
C VAL A 67 -0.94 -13.32 2.39
N PRO A 68 0.27 -13.47 1.81
CA PRO A 68 1.29 -12.40 1.84
C PRO A 68 0.77 -11.10 1.22
N ILE A 69 1.01 -9.96 1.89
CA ILE A 69 0.60 -8.65 1.38
C ILE A 69 1.57 -8.05 0.34
N TYR A 70 2.83 -8.50 0.33
CA TYR A 70 3.83 -8.15 -0.69
C TYR A 70 4.92 -9.23 -0.76
N HIS A 71 5.71 -9.21 -1.83
CA HIS A 71 6.91 -10.04 -1.98
C HIS A 71 8.14 -9.26 -1.51
N PRO A 72 8.91 -9.76 -0.53
CA PRO A 72 10.18 -9.15 -0.15
C PRO A 72 11.19 -9.23 -1.30
N GLY A 73 11.92 -8.16 -1.55
CA GLY A 73 12.92 -8.09 -2.60
C GLY A 73 13.55 -6.72 -2.73
N GLU A 74 14.51 -6.59 -3.63
CA GLU A 74 15.10 -5.30 -3.97
C GLU A 74 14.03 -4.39 -4.61
N PRO A 75 13.93 -3.11 -4.21
CA PRO A 75 12.95 -2.23 -4.79
C PRO A 75 13.08 -2.14 -6.32
N CYS A 76 11.92 -2.08 -6.99
CA CYS A 76 11.80 -1.95 -8.44
C CYS A 76 12.21 -3.16 -9.30
N THR A 77 12.58 -4.31 -8.72
CA THR A 77 12.87 -5.52 -9.52
C THR A 77 11.62 -6.19 -10.09
N GLU A 78 10.47 -6.01 -9.44
CA GLU A 78 9.20 -6.67 -9.78
C GLU A 78 8.05 -5.66 -9.99
N CYS A 79 8.35 -4.53 -10.66
CA CYS A 79 7.34 -3.54 -11.00
C CYS A 79 6.22 -4.14 -11.89
N ARG A 80 4.96 -3.83 -11.58
CA ARG A 80 3.82 -4.24 -12.42
C ARG A 80 3.90 -3.65 -13.84
N PRO A 81 3.41 -4.35 -14.88
CA PRO A 81 3.28 -3.77 -16.22
C PRO A 81 2.52 -2.43 -16.20
N GLY A 82 2.98 -1.46 -16.98
CA GLY A 82 2.37 -0.12 -17.01
C GLY A 82 2.82 0.82 -15.88
N THR A 83 3.69 0.37 -14.98
CA THR A 83 4.35 1.22 -13.97
C THR A 83 5.80 1.55 -14.38
N LYS A 84 6.39 2.53 -13.71
CA LYS A 84 7.81 2.89 -13.79
C LYS A 84 8.39 2.99 -12.38
N CYS A 85 9.65 2.59 -12.23
CA CYS A 85 10.38 2.86 -11.00
C CYS A 85 10.67 4.35 -10.86
N ILE A 86 10.35 4.92 -9.70
CA ILE A 86 10.80 6.24 -9.28
C ILE A 86 12.05 6.03 -8.43
N GLU A 87 13.23 6.02 -9.07
CA GLU A 87 14.51 5.64 -8.43
C GLU A 87 14.81 6.41 -7.14
N LYS A 88 14.50 7.71 -7.11
CA LYS A 88 14.72 8.56 -5.93
C LYS A 88 13.93 8.11 -4.71
N MET A 89 12.74 7.54 -4.94
CA MET A 89 11.81 7.11 -3.89
C MET A 89 11.79 5.58 -3.72
N LYS A 90 12.39 4.83 -4.65
CA LYS A 90 12.37 3.36 -4.70
C LYS A 90 10.94 2.80 -4.67
N ILE A 91 10.03 3.44 -5.41
CA ILE A 91 8.63 3.02 -5.54
C ILE A 91 8.25 2.79 -7.01
N SER A 92 7.26 1.92 -7.24
CA SER A 92 6.62 1.74 -8.54
C SER A 92 5.42 2.68 -8.66
N ALA A 93 5.37 3.51 -9.70
CA ALA A 93 4.25 4.41 -9.95
C ALA A 93 3.69 4.21 -11.35
N LEU A 94 2.39 4.43 -11.54
CA LEU A 94 1.77 4.38 -12.85
C LEU A 94 2.49 5.32 -13.82
N LYS A 95 2.77 4.82 -15.03
CA LYS A 95 3.28 5.66 -16.12
C LYS A 95 2.26 6.77 -16.37
N SER A 96 2.73 8.02 -16.39
CA SER A 96 1.88 9.14 -16.78
C SER A 96 1.34 8.91 -18.19
N PHE A 97 0.29 9.62 -18.58
CA PHE A 97 -0.23 9.52 -19.95
C PHE A 97 0.87 9.79 -20.99
N ALA A 98 1.74 10.78 -20.76
CA ALA A 98 2.88 11.09 -21.62
C ALA A 98 3.90 9.93 -21.70
N ASP A 99 4.19 9.25 -20.58
CA ASP A 99 5.09 8.10 -20.56
C ASP A 99 4.51 6.89 -21.31
N ARG A 100 3.18 6.72 -21.28
CA ARG A 100 2.49 5.64 -22.00
C ARG A 100 2.53 5.82 -23.51
N VAL A 101 2.35 7.05 -24.00
CA VAL A 101 2.42 7.37 -25.44
C VAL A 101 3.83 7.15 -25.99
N ASN A 102 4.88 7.54 -25.25
CA ASN A 102 6.27 7.37 -25.71
C ASN A 102 6.73 5.90 -25.71
N SER A 103 6.17 5.05 -24.86
CA SER A 103 6.50 3.62 -24.79
C SER A 103 5.93 2.80 -25.95
N GLN A 104 4.96 3.32 -26.70
CA GLN A 104 4.30 2.64 -27.84
C GLN A 104 4.95 3.00 -29.19
N ARG A 105 5.96 3.88 -29.20
CA ARG A 105 6.71 4.31 -30.40
C ARG A 105 8.08 3.63 -30.55
N LYS A 106 8.41 2.67 -29.69
CA LYS A 106 9.57 1.79 -29.81
C LYS A 106 9.08 0.37 -30.05
#